data_AF-A0A2V9NLF1-F1
#
_entry.id   AF-A0A2V9NLF1-F1
#
_cell.length_a   1.000
_cell.length_b   1.000
_cell.length_c   1.000
_cell.angle_alpha   90.00
_cell.angle_beta   90.00
_cell.angle_gamma   90.00
#
_symmetry.space_group_name_H-M   'P 1'
#
loop_
_entity.id
_entity.type
_entity.pdbx_description
1 polymer ?
#
loop_
_entity_poly.entity_id
_entity_poly.type
_entity_poly.pdbx_seq_one_letter_code
_entity_poly.pdbx_strand_id
1 'polypeptide(L)'
;MSQFVNILRKKWFKVGVVIFVVFYLAALTFIYWAMRQPPEEFGRVMSKLPAPVVFLAFPFEALWMKARAGALKVGDPAPDFSLSRQDKTGAVQLATLTAQQPVVLVFGSYT
;
A
#
# COMPACT_ATOMS: atom_id res chain seq x y z
N MET A 1 26.50 -33.88 -30.36
CA MET A 1 26.81 -32.46 -30.06
C MET A 1 25.57 -31.60 -29.76
N SER A 2 24.52 -31.57 -30.60
CA SER A 2 23.38 -30.63 -30.42
C SER A 2 22.48 -30.87 -29.19
N GLN A 3 22.30 -32.13 -28.77
CA GLN A 3 21.48 -32.49 -27.60
C GLN A 3 22.07 -31.97 -26.27
N PHE A 4 23.40 -32.05 -26.10
CA PHE A 4 24.09 -31.53 -24.92
C PHE A 4 23.99 -30.00 -24.80
N VAL A 5 24.16 -29.28 -25.92
CA VAL A 5 24.03 -27.81 -25.96
C VAL A 5 22.61 -27.38 -25.60
N ASN A 6 21.59 -28.12 -26.05
CA ASN A 6 20.20 -27.86 -25.72
C ASN A 6 19.87 -28.07 -24.24
N ILE A 7 20.43 -29.11 -23.60
CA ILE A 7 20.26 -29.36 -22.16
C ILE A 7 20.93 -28.27 -21.33
N LEU A 8 22.16 -27.88 -21.69
CA LEU A 8 22.89 -26.81 -21.03
C LEU A 8 22.12 -25.48 -21.14
N ARG A 9 21.66 -25.12 -22.35
CA ARG A 9 20.86 -23.91 -22.61
C ARG A 9 19.55 -23.89 -21.82
N LYS A 10 18.83 -25.01 -21.74
CA LYS A 10 17.61 -25.12 -20.93
C LYS A 10 17.90 -24.97 -19.43
N LYS A 11 19.03 -25.49 -18.93
CA LYS A 11 19.45 -25.33 -17.54
C LYS A 11 19.75 -23.86 -17.21
N TRP A 12 20.52 -23.17 -18.04
CA TRP A 12 20.81 -21.75 -17.88
C TRP A 12 19.57 -20.87 -17.99
N PHE A 13 18.64 -21.19 -18.89
CA PHE A 13 17.35 -20.49 -18.97
C PHE A 13 16.54 -20.65 -17.67
N LYS A 14 16.44 -21.87 -17.14
CA LYS A 14 15.77 -22.12 -15.85
C LYS A 14 16.41 -21.34 -14.71
N VAL A 15 17.75 -21.31 -14.65
CA VAL A 15 18.49 -20.51 -13.66
C VAL A 15 18.17 -19.03 -13.82
N GLY A 16 18.17 -18.51 -15.05
CA GLY A 16 17.80 -17.11 -15.33
C GLY A 16 16.38 -16.77 -14.87
N VAL A 17 15.40 -17.64 -15.16
CA VAL A 17 14.01 -17.45 -14.71
C VAL A 17 13.92 -17.48 -13.19
N VAL A 18 14.59 -18.42 -12.52
CA VAL A 18 14.58 -18.49 -11.05
C VAL A 18 15.18 -17.22 -10.44
N ILE A 19 16.32 -16.76 -10.95
CA ILE A 19 16.96 -15.52 -10.52
C ILE A 19 15.99 -14.35 -10.68
N PHE A 20 15.37 -14.22 -11.86
CA PHE A 20 14.41 -13.16 -12.12
C PHE A 20 13.23 -13.18 -11.14
N VAL A 21 12.64 -14.35 -10.89
CA VAL A 21 11.52 -14.50 -9.94
C VAL A 21 11.95 -14.12 -8.52
N VAL A 22 13.14 -14.52 -8.09
CA VAL A 22 13.67 -14.17 -6.75
C VAL A 22 13.83 -12.65 -6.63
N PHE A 23 14.43 -11.99 -7.62
CA PHE A 23 14.57 -10.54 -7.62
C PHE A 23 13.22 -9.82 -7.67
N TYR A 24 12.28 -10.33 -8.45
CA TYR A 24 10.92 -9.78 -8.53
C TYR A 24 10.21 -9.87 -7.18
N LEU A 25 10.26 -11.02 -6.51
CA LEU A 25 9.66 -11.21 -5.18
C LEU A 25 10.36 -10.33 -4.13
N ALA A 26 11.69 -10.22 -4.18
CA ALA A 26 12.44 -9.32 -3.31
C ALA A 26 11.97 -7.85 -3.49
N ALA A 27 11.86 -7.39 -4.73
CA ALA A 27 11.35 -6.06 -5.04
C ALA A 27 9.90 -5.88 -4.57
N LEU A 28 9.02 -6.86 -4.81
CA LEU A 28 7.63 -6.86 -4.33
C LEU A 28 7.56 -6.70 -2.81
N THR A 29 8.37 -7.48 -2.07
CA THR A 29 8.42 -7.39 -0.60
C THR A 29 8.98 -6.05 -0.12
N PHE A 30 9.99 -5.51 -0.80
CA PHE A 30 10.55 -4.20 -0.49
C PHE A 30 9.54 -3.07 -0.68
N ILE A 31 8.81 -3.07 -1.81
CA ILE A 31 7.75 -2.09 -2.08
C ILE A 31 6.63 -2.22 -1.04
N TYR A 32 6.20 -3.44 -0.73
CA TYR A 32 5.17 -3.67 0.27
C TYR A 32 5.60 -3.20 1.67
N TRP A 33 6.86 -3.42 2.03
CA TRP A 33 7.44 -2.89 3.27
C TRP A 33 7.46 -1.35 3.29
N ALA A 34 7.85 -0.71 2.18
CA ALA A 34 7.85 0.73 2.05
C ALA A 34 6.43 1.32 2.18
N MET A 35 5.42 0.65 1.64
CA MET A 35 4.02 1.08 1.75
C MET A 35 3.51 1.11 3.21
N ARG A 36 4.09 0.32 4.11
CA ARG A 36 3.73 0.31 5.55
C ARG A 36 4.44 1.39 6.37
N GLN A 37 5.40 2.11 5.79
CA GLN A 37 6.11 3.20 6.48
C GLN A 37 5.25 4.47 6.56
N PRO A 38 5.60 5.44 7.44
CA PRO A 38 4.97 6.75 7.45
C PRO A 38 4.95 7.43 6.07
N PRO A 39 3.99 8.33 5.77
CA PRO A 39 3.87 8.99 4.46
C PRO A 39 5.16 9.64 3.97
N GLU A 40 5.93 10.27 4.87
CA GLU A 40 7.18 10.96 4.56
C GLU A 40 8.25 9.96 4.08
N GLU A 41 8.34 8.82 4.76
CA GLU A 41 9.28 7.75 4.46
C GLU A 41 8.91 7.02 3.17
N PHE A 42 7.63 6.73 2.99
CA PHE A 42 7.12 6.17 1.74
C PHE A 42 7.41 7.11 0.55
N GLY A 43 7.11 8.40 0.69
CA GLY A 43 7.41 9.41 -0.32
C GLY A 43 8.90 9.50 -0.65
N ARG A 44 9.77 9.40 0.36
CA ARG A 44 11.23 9.39 0.21
C ARG A 44 11.76 8.18 -0.57
N VAL A 45 11.13 7.01 -0.41
CA VAL A 45 11.48 5.81 -1.20
C VAL A 45 10.96 5.96 -2.63
N MET A 46 9.70 6.36 -2.79
CA MET A 46 9.05 6.48 -4.10
C MET A 46 9.67 7.56 -4.98
N SER A 47 10.24 8.63 -4.42
CA SER A 47 10.93 9.67 -5.21
C SER A 47 12.15 9.16 -5.96
N LYS A 48 12.71 8.01 -5.56
CA LYS A 48 13.85 7.36 -6.21
C LYS A 48 13.45 6.31 -7.25
N LEU A 49 12.16 5.98 -7.32
CA LEU A 49 11.63 4.93 -8.17
C LEU A 49 10.85 5.54 -9.34
N PRO A 50 11.09 5.09 -10.58
CA PRO A 50 10.27 5.53 -11.70
C PRO A 50 8.82 5.04 -11.51
N ALA A 51 7.90 5.99 -11.37
CA ALA A 51 6.48 5.71 -11.15
C ALA A 51 5.90 4.66 -12.13
N PRO A 52 6.13 4.74 -13.47
CA PRO A 52 5.60 3.74 -14.40
C PRO A 52 6.07 2.31 -14.10
N VAL A 53 7.31 2.15 -13.64
CA VAL A 53 7.84 0.83 -13.29
C VAL A 53 7.09 0.27 -12.08
N VAL A 54 6.87 1.09 -11.05
CA VAL A 54 6.21 0.61 -9.83
C VAL A 54 4.72 0.32 -10.06
N PHE A 55 4.02 1.20 -10.78
CA PHE A 55 2.58 1.05 -11.02
C PHE A 55 2.23 -0.04 -12.04
N LEU A 56 3.12 -0.35 -13.00
CA LEU A 56 2.87 -1.36 -14.03
C LEU A 56 3.44 -2.74 -13.67
N ALA A 57 4.58 -2.81 -12.99
CA ALA A 57 5.23 -4.09 -12.68
C ALA A 57 4.65 -4.78 -11.43
N PHE A 58 4.00 -4.03 -10.55
CA PHE A 58 3.44 -4.54 -9.30
C PHE A 58 1.92 -4.31 -9.23
N PRO A 59 1.17 -5.17 -8.53
CA PRO A 59 -0.26 -4.96 -8.27
C PRO A 59 -0.44 -3.86 -7.21
N PHE A 60 -0.11 -2.62 -7.57
CA PHE A 60 0.07 -1.51 -6.63
C PHE A 60 -1.17 -1.25 -5.79
N GLU A 61 -2.34 -1.14 -6.40
CA GLU A 61 -3.61 -0.87 -5.70
C GLU A 61 -3.91 -1.93 -4.63
N ALA A 62 -3.79 -3.22 -4.99
CA ALA A 62 -4.04 -4.32 -4.07
C ALA A 62 -3.03 -4.33 -2.91
N LEU A 63 -1.75 -4.05 -3.18
CA LEU A 63 -0.73 -3.95 -2.13
C LEU A 63 -0.99 -2.74 -1.22
N TRP A 64 -1.35 -1.59 -1.80
CA TRP A 64 -1.62 -0.36 -1.07
C TRP A 64 -2.80 -0.52 -0.11
N MET A 65 -3.93 -1.03 -0.60
CA MET A 65 -5.11 -1.28 0.21
C MET A 65 -4.82 -2.24 1.37
N LYS A 66 -3.97 -3.25 1.16
CA LYS A 66 -3.55 -4.18 2.23
C LYS A 66 -2.53 -3.57 3.19
N ALA A 67 -1.60 -2.75 2.70
CA ALA A 67 -0.55 -2.16 3.52
C ALA A 67 -1.07 -1.05 4.43
N ARG A 68 -2.10 -0.32 3.97
CA ARG A 68 -2.71 0.84 4.66
C ARG A 68 -4.08 0.54 5.26
N ALA A 69 -4.52 -0.71 5.27
CA ALA A 69 -5.74 -1.10 5.95
C ALA A 69 -5.67 -0.71 7.43
N GLY A 70 -6.71 -0.04 7.91
CA GLY A 70 -6.91 0.17 9.34
C GLY A 70 -7.26 -1.13 10.05
N ALA A 71 -7.40 -1.07 11.38
CA ALA A 71 -7.77 -2.23 12.21
C ALA A 71 -9.29 -2.39 12.41
N LEU A 72 -10.09 -1.41 12.00
CA LEU A 72 -11.54 -1.40 12.18
C LEU A 72 -12.23 -2.42 11.28
N LYS A 73 -13.20 -3.14 11.85
CA LYS A 73 -14.05 -4.11 11.18
C LYS A 73 -15.50 -3.64 11.19
N VAL A 74 -16.31 -4.19 10.29
CA VAL A 74 -17.75 -3.94 10.27
C VAL A 74 -18.36 -4.43 11.59
N GLY A 75 -19.09 -3.55 12.26
CA GLY A 75 -19.70 -3.80 13.57
C GLY A 75 -18.86 -3.33 14.76
N ASP A 76 -17.59 -2.98 14.57
CA ASP A 76 -16.79 -2.36 15.62
C ASP A 76 -17.38 -0.98 15.96
N PRO A 77 -17.39 -0.57 17.25
CA PRO A 77 -17.76 0.79 17.61
C PRO A 77 -16.76 1.77 17.00
N ALA A 78 -17.27 2.85 16.39
CA ALA A 78 -16.41 3.90 15.86
C ALA A 78 -15.63 4.56 17.02
N PRO A 79 -14.29 4.68 16.94
CA PRO A 79 -13.50 5.38 17.94
C PRO A 79 -13.95 6.82 18.06
N ASP A 80 -14.23 7.27 19.29
CA ASP A 80 -14.62 8.65 19.53
C ASP A 80 -13.43 9.60 19.39
N PHE A 81 -13.70 10.79 18.86
CA PHE A 81 -12.72 11.85 18.70
C PHE A 81 -13.43 13.21 18.67
N SER A 82 -12.67 14.26 19.01
CA SER A 82 -13.13 15.64 18.94
C SER A 82 -12.25 16.42 17.96
N LEU A 83 -12.86 17.05 16.96
CA LEU A 83 -12.18 17.87 15.97
C LEU A 83 -12.64 19.32 16.07
N SER A 84 -11.71 20.26 15.92
CA SER A 84 -12.05 21.68 15.77
C SER A 84 -12.82 21.90 14.48
N ARG A 85 -13.86 22.75 14.53
CA ARG A 85 -14.56 23.21 13.35
C ARG A 85 -13.66 24.09 12.49
N GLN A 86 -13.89 24.09 11.19
CA GLN A 86 -13.12 24.89 10.23
C GLN A 86 -13.25 26.40 10.50
N ASP A 87 -14.42 26.85 10.94
CA ASP A 87 -14.70 28.24 11.33
C ASP A 87 -14.11 28.64 12.70
N LYS A 88 -13.45 27.69 13.38
CA LYS A 88 -12.85 27.85 14.72
C LYS A 88 -13.85 28.23 15.83
N THR A 89 -15.15 28.07 15.60
CA THR A 89 -16.18 28.45 16.59
C THR A 89 -16.30 27.43 17.73
N GLY A 90 -15.65 26.28 17.62
CA GLY A 90 -15.62 25.26 18.66
C GLY A 90 -15.11 23.92 18.15
N ALA A 91 -15.45 22.86 18.86
CA ALA A 91 -15.14 21.49 18.50
C ALA A 91 -16.40 20.65 18.31
N VAL A 92 -16.30 19.59 17.53
CA VAL A 92 -17.35 18.61 17.29
C VAL A 92 -16.83 17.24 17.71
N GLN A 93 -17.56 16.59 18.60
CA GLN A 93 -17.29 15.23 19.07
C GLN A 93 -18.15 14.23 18.30
N LEU A 94 -17.56 13.12 17.86
CA LEU A 94 -18.24 12.11 17.04
C LEU A 94 -19.41 11.45 17.80
N ALA A 95 -19.22 11.12 19.08
CA ALA A 95 -20.26 10.50 19.91
C ALA A 95 -21.55 11.32 19.96
N THR A 96 -21.45 12.65 19.98
CA THR A 96 -22.62 13.56 20.01
C THR A 96 -23.44 13.49 18.72
N LEU A 97 -22.78 13.30 17.57
CA LEU A 97 -23.46 13.19 16.27
C LEU A 97 -24.11 11.81 16.09
N THR A 98 -23.36 10.75 16.43
CA THR A 98 -23.81 9.36 16.29
C THR A 98 -24.97 9.02 17.24
N ALA A 99 -25.09 9.71 18.38
CA ALA A 99 -26.24 9.59 19.29
C ALA A 99 -27.55 10.16 18.71
N GLN A 100 -27.47 11.03 17.69
CA GLN A 100 -28.64 11.70 17.11
C GLN A 100 -29.08 11.07 15.80
N GLN A 101 -28.13 10.64 14.96
CA GLN A 101 -28.41 10.14 13.61
C GLN A 101 -27.24 9.30 13.06
N PRO A 102 -27.45 8.51 12.01
CA PRO A 102 -26.36 7.88 11.27
C PRO A 102 -25.35 8.92 10.73
N VAL A 103 -24.06 8.61 10.84
CA VAL A 103 -22.95 9.50 10.44
C VAL A 103 -22.08 8.81 9.41
N VAL A 104 -21.68 9.55 8.37
CA VAL A 104 -20.64 9.14 7.41
C VAL A 104 -19.40 9.99 7.65
N LEU A 105 -18.25 9.35 7.80
CA LEU A 105 -16.95 10.03 7.91
C LEU A 105 -16.24 10.01 6.56
N VAL A 106 -15.84 11.18 6.09
CA VAL A 106 -15.04 11.35 4.87
C VAL A 106 -13.72 11.97 5.27
N PHE A 107 -12.62 11.24 5.05
CA PHE A 107 -11.26 11.71 5.32
C PHE A 107 -10.61 12.17 4.01
N GLY A 108 -10.02 13.36 4.01
CA GLY A 108 -9.35 13.92 2.83
C GLY A 108 -8.52 15.16 3.15
N SER A 109 -7.78 15.62 2.16
CA SER A 109 -6.97 16.85 2.21
C SER A 109 -7.06 17.61 0.88
N TYR A 110 -6.69 18.89 0.87
CA TYR A 110 -6.65 19.74 -0.32
C TYR A 110 -5.33 19.61 -1.13
N THR A 111 -4.54 18.57 -0.85
CA THR A 111 -3.18 18.40 -1.35
C THR A 111 -3.10 17.37 -2.47
#